data_AF-A0A3B9MZK6-F1
#
_entry.id   AF-A0A3B9MZK6-F1
#
_cell.length_a   1.000
_cell.length_b   1.000
_cell.length_c   1.000
_cell.angle_alpha   90.00
_cell.angle_beta   90.00
_cell.angle_gamma   90.00
#
_symmetry.space_group_name_H-M   'P 1'
#
loop_
_entity.id
_entity.type
_entity.pdbx_description
1 polymer ?
#
loop_
_entity_poly.entity_id
_entity_poly.type
_entity_poly.pdbx_seq_one_letter_code
_entity_poly.pdbx_strand_id
1 'polypeptide(L)'
;MTSDCLNRQTTEIEVWFNTLVAQLKSDQLQLESNIASPEKKDLYSTLMTGKDEEFAELMREKSTIYFIEKIIVDYLTELKTRSCEPLKLALELSNSQVLVWAEIKDDDEKTEKDLILAEAKVNVKYDKFGFYVSSTIIEESDQLNIPAQYKPILN
;
A
#
# COMPACT_ATOMS: atom_id res chain seq x y z
N MET A 1 8.07 -60.71 8.05
CA MET A 1 6.75 -60.09 7.77
C MET A 1 6.87 -58.62 8.13
N THR A 2 6.79 -57.76 7.09
CA THR A 2 6.57 -56.29 7.11
C THR A 2 7.47 -55.49 8.07
N SER A 3 8.74 -55.23 7.74
CA SER A 3 9.21 -54.16 6.83
C SER A 3 8.41 -52.85 6.93
N ASP A 4 9.04 -51.92 7.64
CA ASP A 4 9.06 -50.47 7.42
C ASP A 4 7.73 -49.78 7.14
N CYS A 5 7.06 -49.40 8.23
CA CYS A 5 6.38 -48.11 8.27
C CYS A 5 7.42 -47.00 8.05
N LEU A 6 7.70 -46.70 6.78
CA LEU A 6 8.43 -45.51 6.35
C LEU A 6 7.67 -44.29 6.87
N ASN A 7 8.18 -43.72 7.96
CA ASN A 7 7.79 -42.41 8.46
C ASN A 7 8.26 -41.36 7.44
N ARG A 8 7.48 -41.16 6.38
CA ARG A 8 7.75 -40.17 5.34
C ARG A 8 7.52 -38.81 5.96
N GLN A 9 8.59 -38.13 6.37
CA GLN A 9 8.51 -36.74 6.80
C GLN A 9 8.00 -35.92 5.61
N THR A 10 6.76 -35.46 5.72
CA THR A 10 6.14 -34.54 4.76
C THR A 10 7.03 -33.31 4.64
N THR A 11 7.43 -32.98 3.42
CA THR A 11 8.28 -31.80 3.20
C THR A 11 7.50 -30.51 3.47
N GLU A 12 8.16 -29.43 3.85
CA GLU A 12 7.51 -28.11 4.00
C GLU A 12 6.78 -27.68 2.72
N ILE A 13 7.35 -28.02 1.56
CA ILE A 13 6.75 -27.76 0.24
C ILE A 13 5.44 -28.53 0.08
N GLU A 14 5.42 -29.80 0.46
CA GLU A 14 4.23 -30.65 0.39
C GLU A 14 3.14 -30.17 1.34
N VAL A 15 3.49 -29.74 2.56
CA VAL A 15 2.55 -29.11 3.49
C VAL A 15 1.96 -27.83 2.89
N TRP A 16 2.81 -26.92 2.38
CA TRP A 16 2.37 -25.69 1.75
C TRP A 16 1.43 -25.93 0.56
N PHE A 17 1.78 -26.87 -0.32
CA PHE A 17 0.97 -27.17 -1.51
C PHE A 17 -0.39 -27.79 -1.12
N ASN A 18 -0.40 -28.70 -0.14
CA ASN A 18 -1.63 -29.28 0.37
C ASN A 18 -2.53 -28.22 1.01
N THR A 19 -1.96 -27.27 1.74
CA THR A 19 -2.71 -26.12 2.28
C THR A 19 -3.30 -25.25 1.18
N LEU A 20 -2.52 -24.95 0.13
CA LEU A 20 -3.01 -24.19 -1.02
C LEU A 20 -4.21 -24.88 -1.70
N VAL A 21 -4.08 -26.18 -1.99
CA VAL A 21 -5.16 -26.96 -2.62
C VAL A 21 -6.40 -27.01 -1.72
N ALA A 22 -6.23 -27.15 -0.41
CA ALA A 22 -7.35 -27.12 0.53
C ALA A 22 -8.08 -25.76 0.52
N GLN A 23 -7.33 -24.65 0.47
CA GLN A 23 -7.90 -23.31 0.37
C GLN A 23 -8.66 -23.11 -0.94
N LEU A 24 -8.08 -23.53 -2.07
CA LEU A 24 -8.74 -23.46 -3.38
C LEU A 24 -10.08 -24.22 -3.41
N LYS A 25 -10.12 -25.40 -2.79
CA LYS A 25 -11.38 -26.17 -2.65
C LYS A 25 -12.41 -25.47 -1.76
N SER A 26 -11.96 -24.82 -0.68
CA SER A 26 -12.85 -24.03 0.18
C SER A 26 -13.44 -22.84 -0.57
N ASP A 27 -12.61 -22.13 -1.32
CA ASP A 27 -13.05 -20.99 -2.12
C ASP A 27 -13.99 -21.42 -3.25
N GLN A 28 -13.72 -22.55 -3.92
CA GLN A 28 -14.63 -23.15 -4.88
C GLN A 28 -16.03 -23.36 -4.28
N LEU A 29 -16.12 -23.99 -3.10
CA LEU A 29 -17.40 -24.21 -2.42
C LEU A 29 -18.10 -22.89 -2.10
N GLN A 30 -17.37 -21.86 -1.67
CA GLN A 30 -17.93 -20.52 -1.39
C GLN A 30 -18.48 -19.84 -2.64
N LEU A 31 -17.82 -20.02 -3.79
CA LEU A 31 -18.27 -19.49 -5.08
C LEU A 31 -19.53 -20.22 -5.56
N GLU A 32 -19.53 -21.56 -5.52
CA GLU A 32 -20.67 -22.39 -5.92
C GLU A 32 -21.91 -22.13 -5.06
N SER A 33 -21.72 -21.91 -3.76
CA SER A 33 -22.79 -21.55 -2.81
C SER A 33 -23.14 -20.06 -2.79
N ASN A 34 -22.48 -19.23 -3.61
CA ASN A 34 -22.68 -17.79 -3.73
C ASN A 34 -22.40 -16.97 -2.45
N ILE A 35 -21.73 -17.56 -1.45
CA ILE A 35 -21.38 -16.90 -0.17
C ILE A 35 -19.99 -16.24 -0.17
N ALA A 36 -19.20 -16.41 -1.24
CA ALA A 36 -17.92 -15.74 -1.39
C ALA A 36 -18.05 -14.20 -1.35
N SER A 37 -17.02 -13.51 -0.85
CA SER A 37 -16.98 -12.05 -0.86
C SER A 37 -16.92 -11.49 -2.29
N PRO A 38 -17.37 -10.24 -2.53
CA PRO A 38 -17.26 -9.60 -3.84
C PRO A 38 -15.83 -9.61 -4.40
N GLU A 39 -14.83 -9.35 -3.56
CA GLU A 39 -13.41 -9.32 -3.98
C GLU A 39 -12.92 -10.70 -4.42
N LYS A 40 -13.34 -11.77 -3.75
CA LYS A 40 -13.02 -13.15 -4.15
C LYS A 40 -13.69 -13.49 -5.48
N LYS A 41 -14.97 -13.13 -5.64
CA LYS A 41 -15.71 -13.35 -6.89
C LYS A 41 -15.03 -12.68 -8.07
N ASP A 42 -14.64 -11.42 -7.90
CA ASP A 42 -13.92 -10.64 -8.90
C ASP A 42 -12.60 -11.30 -9.28
N LEU A 43 -11.71 -11.57 -8.31
CA LEU A 43 -10.42 -12.22 -8.52
C LEU A 43 -10.53 -13.55 -9.29
N TYR A 44 -11.39 -14.46 -8.83
CA TYR A 44 -11.54 -15.76 -9.49
C TYR A 44 -12.18 -15.63 -10.88
N SER A 45 -13.10 -14.69 -11.08
CA SER A 45 -13.68 -14.44 -12.40
C SER A 45 -12.65 -13.93 -13.41
N THR A 46 -11.75 -13.02 -13.00
CA THR A 46 -10.65 -12.52 -13.82
C THR A 46 -9.68 -13.64 -14.17
N LEU A 47 -9.33 -14.50 -13.20
CA LEU A 47 -8.47 -15.67 -13.43
C LEU A 47 -9.10 -16.70 -14.38
N MET A 48 -10.40 -16.97 -14.22
CA MET A 48 -11.12 -17.97 -15.03
C MET A 48 -11.33 -17.51 -16.47
N THR A 49 -11.49 -16.21 -16.70
CA THR A 49 -11.69 -15.66 -18.05
C THR A 49 -10.40 -15.62 -18.88
N GLY A 50 -9.24 -15.83 -18.25
CA GLY A 50 -7.94 -15.87 -18.94
C GLY A 50 -7.55 -14.54 -19.59
N LYS A 51 -8.11 -13.44 -19.08
CA LYS A 51 -7.82 -12.09 -19.58
C LYS A 51 -6.61 -11.54 -18.82
N ASP A 52 -5.43 -11.86 -19.32
CA ASP A 52 -4.16 -11.51 -18.69
C ASP A 52 -4.01 -10.01 -18.38
N GLU A 53 -4.59 -9.14 -19.23
CA GLU A 53 -4.61 -7.69 -19.02
C GLU A 53 -5.43 -7.28 -17.78
N GLU A 54 -6.67 -7.78 -17.65
CA GLU A 54 -7.53 -7.50 -16.49
C GLU A 54 -6.91 -8.06 -15.20
N PHE A 55 -6.22 -9.20 -15.29
CA PHE A 55 -5.50 -9.76 -14.14
C PHE A 55 -4.30 -8.89 -13.75
N ALA A 56 -3.51 -8.43 -14.72
CA ALA A 56 -2.38 -7.55 -14.45
C ALA A 56 -2.83 -6.20 -13.85
N GLU A 57 -3.94 -5.64 -14.33
CA GLU A 57 -4.55 -4.43 -13.78
C GLU A 57 -5.02 -4.63 -12.34
N LEU A 58 -5.76 -5.70 -12.07
CA LEU A 58 -6.22 -6.03 -10.72
C LEU A 58 -5.06 -6.20 -9.74
N MET A 59 -4.00 -6.90 -10.15
CA MET A 59 -2.81 -7.10 -9.33
C MET A 59 -2.06 -5.78 -9.10
N ARG A 60 -2.00 -4.91 -10.12
CA ARG A 60 -1.43 -3.57 -9.99
C ARG A 60 -2.22 -2.73 -8.99
N GLU A 61 -3.54 -2.66 -9.11
CA GLU A 61 -4.41 -1.91 -8.20
C GLU A 61 -4.22 -2.37 -6.75
N LYS A 62 -4.27 -3.69 -6.51
CA LYS A 62 -4.05 -4.25 -5.17
C LYS A 62 -2.67 -3.91 -4.63
N SER A 63 -1.63 -3.98 -5.46
CA SER A 63 -0.28 -3.59 -5.06
C SER A 63 -0.20 -2.09 -4.72
N THR A 64 -0.83 -1.24 -5.52
CA THR A 64 -0.89 0.21 -5.30
C THR A 64 -1.54 0.52 -3.97
N ILE A 65 -2.74 -0.02 -3.70
CA ILE A 65 -3.44 0.20 -2.42
C ILE A 65 -2.54 -0.20 -1.25
N TYR A 66 -1.96 -1.41 -1.31
CA TYR A 66 -1.09 -1.91 -0.24
C TYR A 66 0.11 -1.00 0.04
N PHE A 67 0.84 -0.57 -0.99
CA PHE A 67 2.03 0.25 -0.79
C PHE A 67 1.69 1.69 -0.42
N ILE A 68 0.65 2.29 -1.00
CA ILE A 68 0.22 3.65 -0.68
C ILE A 68 -0.23 3.75 0.78
N GLU A 69 -1.02 2.81 1.28
CA GLU A 69 -1.41 2.77 2.70
C GLU A 69 -0.19 2.73 3.62
N LYS A 70 0.79 1.89 3.30
CA LYS A 70 2.03 1.76 4.08
C LYS A 70 2.87 3.03 4.03
N ILE A 71 2.98 3.66 2.88
CA ILE A 71 3.69 4.93 2.69
C ILE A 71 3.07 6.03 3.55
N ILE A 72 1.74 6.18 3.52
CA ILE A 72 1.05 7.21 4.30
C ILE A 72 1.32 7.00 5.79
N VAL A 73 1.15 5.78 6.29
CA VAL A 73 1.38 5.46 7.70
C VAL A 73 2.82 5.74 8.12
N ASP A 74 3.79 5.30 7.32
CA ASP A 74 5.21 5.53 7.61
C ASP A 74 5.57 7.02 7.56
N TYR A 75 5.09 7.74 6.55
CA TYR A 75 5.33 9.18 6.40
C TYR A 75 4.79 9.97 7.59
N LEU A 76 3.52 9.76 7.96
CA LEU A 76 2.92 10.41 9.13
C LEU A 76 3.64 10.02 10.45
N THR A 77 4.13 8.79 10.55
CA THR A 77 4.93 8.33 11.70
C THR A 77 6.27 9.04 11.77
N GLU A 78 6.93 9.27 10.63
CA GLU A 78 8.17 10.03 10.56
C GLU A 78 7.96 11.50 10.92
N LEU A 79 6.90 12.14 10.42
CA LEU A 79 6.54 13.51 10.82
C LEU A 79 6.35 13.61 12.34
N LYS A 80 5.59 12.68 12.92
CA LYS A 80 5.36 12.63 14.36
C LYS A 80 6.64 12.43 15.17
N THR A 81 7.54 11.54 14.70
CA THR A 81 8.82 11.24 15.35
C THR A 81 9.76 12.45 15.36
N ARG A 82 9.66 13.31 14.34
CA ARG A 82 10.44 14.55 14.21
C ARG A 82 9.80 15.75 14.91
N SER A 83 8.60 15.58 15.46
CA SER A 83 7.78 16.69 15.94
C SER A 83 7.63 17.77 14.86
N CYS A 84 7.35 17.32 13.64
CA CYS A 84 7.09 18.17 12.48
C CYS A 84 5.61 18.56 12.48
N GLU A 85 5.33 19.85 12.61
CA GLU A 85 3.97 20.39 12.77
C GLU A 85 3.70 21.45 11.69
N PRO A 86 3.43 21.03 10.44
CA PRO A 86 3.00 21.98 9.41
C PRO A 86 1.66 22.61 9.78
N LEU A 87 1.41 23.83 9.32
CA LEU A 87 0.15 24.54 9.52
C LEU A 87 -1.01 23.80 8.86
N LYS A 88 -0.79 23.33 7.62
CA LYS A 88 -1.75 22.51 6.87
C LYS A 88 -1.05 21.32 6.25
N LEU A 89 -1.76 20.21 6.17
CA LEU A 89 -1.28 19.00 5.51
C LEU A 89 -2.41 18.37 4.71
N ALA A 90 -2.18 18.15 3.42
CA ALA A 90 -3.11 17.46 2.54
C ALA A 90 -2.39 16.47 1.63
N LEU A 91 -3.07 15.39 1.24
CA LEU A 91 -2.50 14.35 0.39
C LEU A 91 -3.29 14.17 -0.90
N GLU A 92 -2.61 13.92 -2.01
CA GLU A 92 -3.19 13.38 -3.23
C GLU A 92 -2.55 12.02 -3.54
N LEU A 93 -3.39 11.03 -3.89
CA LEU A 93 -2.98 9.63 -4.00
C LEU A 93 -2.86 9.23 -5.47
N SER A 94 -1.60 8.98 -5.82
CA SER A 94 -1.04 8.41 -7.03
C SER A 94 -1.31 6.92 -7.30
N ASN A 95 -1.12 6.48 -8.54
CA ASN A 95 -0.91 5.04 -8.82
C ASN A 95 0.42 4.51 -8.25
N SER A 96 1.41 5.39 -8.09
CA SER A 96 2.76 5.06 -7.62
C SER A 96 3.30 6.10 -6.63
N GLN A 97 2.47 7.06 -6.22
CA GLN A 97 2.94 8.26 -5.56
C GLN A 97 2.00 8.68 -4.44
N VAL A 98 2.54 9.31 -3.42
CA VAL A 98 1.77 10.12 -2.48
C VAL A 98 2.27 11.55 -2.62
N LEU A 99 1.43 12.42 -3.17
CA LEU A 99 1.74 13.84 -3.22
C LEU A 99 1.33 14.48 -1.91
N VAL A 100 2.26 15.18 -1.28
CA VAL A 100 2.04 15.88 -0.02
C VAL A 100 1.98 17.38 -0.32
N TRP A 101 0.96 18.05 0.19
CA TRP A 101 0.90 19.50 0.29
C TRP A 101 1.08 19.88 1.75
N ALA A 102 2.14 20.60 2.07
CA ALA A 102 2.42 21.07 3.42
C ALA A 102 2.56 22.60 3.41
N GLU A 103 1.74 23.27 4.21
CA GLU A 103 1.89 24.70 4.48
C GLU A 103 2.68 24.86 5.80
N ILE A 104 3.67 25.73 5.81
CA ILE A 104 4.52 26.03 6.97
C ILE A 104 4.55 27.54 7.25
N LYS A 105 5.03 27.93 8.42
CA LYS A 105 5.26 29.35 8.72
C LYS A 105 6.43 29.88 7.88
N ASP A 106 6.40 31.16 7.56
CA ASP A 106 7.52 31.86 6.93
C ASP A 106 8.80 31.66 7.76
N ASP A 107 9.91 31.39 7.08
CA ASP A 107 11.24 31.16 7.67
C ASP A 107 11.33 29.95 8.65
N ASP A 108 10.36 29.02 8.64
CA ASP A 108 10.42 27.79 9.45
C ASP A 108 11.28 26.69 8.78
N GLU A 109 12.59 26.98 8.69
CA GLU A 109 13.59 26.06 8.11
C GLU A 109 13.61 24.69 8.81
N LYS A 110 13.23 24.63 10.10
CA LYS A 110 13.21 23.37 10.84
C LYS A 110 12.11 22.47 10.29
N THR A 111 10.88 22.97 10.18
CA THR A 111 9.74 22.19 9.68
C THR A 111 9.95 21.81 8.22
N GLU A 112 10.46 22.71 7.38
CA GLU A 112 10.82 22.41 5.99
C GLU A 112 11.83 21.25 5.92
N LYS A 113 12.93 21.34 6.67
CA LYS A 113 13.95 20.29 6.71
C LYS A 113 13.39 18.96 7.22
N ASP A 114 12.53 18.99 8.23
CA ASP A 114 11.93 17.77 8.77
C ASP A 114 10.99 17.09 7.76
N LEU A 115 10.23 17.86 6.97
CA LEU A 115 9.41 17.36 5.84
C LEU A 115 10.30 16.69 4.79
N ILE A 116 11.36 17.36 4.34
CA ILE A 116 12.31 16.84 3.34
C ILE A 116 12.96 15.53 3.84
N LEU A 117 13.37 15.48 5.10
CA LEU A 117 14.00 14.29 5.67
C LEU A 117 13.01 13.14 5.92
N ALA A 118 11.75 13.44 6.22
CA ALA A 118 10.70 12.43 6.30
C ALA A 118 10.43 11.82 4.91
N GLU A 119 10.28 12.65 3.88
CA GLU A 119 10.14 12.21 2.49
C GLU A 119 11.31 11.31 2.08
N ALA A 120 12.54 11.78 2.24
CA ALA A 120 13.73 11.03 1.83
C ALA A 120 13.81 9.66 2.51
N LYS A 121 13.49 9.58 3.80
CA LYS A 121 13.54 8.32 4.56
C LYS A 121 12.48 7.32 4.10
N VAL A 122 11.26 7.80 3.81
CA VAL A 122 10.20 6.95 3.27
C VAL A 122 10.55 6.50 1.84
N ASN A 123 11.06 7.40 1.00
CA ASN A 123 11.44 7.08 -0.37
C ASN A 123 12.52 5.99 -0.44
N VAL A 124 13.55 6.05 0.42
CA VAL A 124 14.58 4.98 0.49
C VAL A 124 13.96 3.60 0.77
N LYS A 125 12.87 3.53 1.54
CA LYS A 125 12.20 2.27 1.87
C LYS A 125 11.39 1.71 0.69
N TYR A 126 10.75 2.59 -0.10
CA TYR A 126 9.76 2.20 -1.11
C TYR A 126 10.22 2.32 -2.56
N ASP A 127 11.35 2.98 -2.83
CA ASP A 127 11.92 3.17 -4.17
C ASP A 127 12.10 1.84 -4.93
N LYS A 128 12.58 0.80 -4.23
CA LYS A 128 12.76 -0.55 -4.81
C LYS A 128 11.46 -1.20 -5.31
N PHE A 129 10.30 -0.68 -4.89
CA PHE A 129 8.97 -1.14 -5.34
C PHE A 129 8.36 -0.19 -6.38
N GLY A 130 9.05 0.89 -6.74
CA GLY A 130 8.56 1.91 -7.68
C GLY A 130 7.54 2.87 -7.08
N PHE A 131 7.52 3.04 -5.75
CA PHE A 131 6.63 3.96 -5.06
C PHE A 131 7.40 5.06 -4.31
N TYR A 132 6.84 6.26 -4.27
CA TYR A 132 7.47 7.40 -3.59
C TYR A 132 6.48 8.42 -3.03
N VAL A 133 6.97 9.26 -2.13
CA VAL A 133 6.34 10.47 -1.62
C VAL A 133 7.01 11.66 -2.30
N SER A 134 6.22 12.68 -2.63
CA SER A 134 6.74 13.95 -3.13
C SER A 134 6.02 15.10 -2.45
N SER A 135 6.77 15.98 -1.81
CA SER A 135 6.22 17.09 -1.04
C SER A 135 6.29 18.40 -1.83
N THR A 136 5.18 19.12 -1.82
CA THR A 136 5.10 20.54 -2.15
C THR A 136 5.00 21.28 -0.83
N ILE A 137 6.05 22.03 -0.49
CA ILE A 137 6.15 22.80 0.75
C ILE A 137 5.93 24.26 0.38
N ILE A 138 4.99 24.91 1.06
CA ILE A 138 4.50 26.26 0.78
C ILE A 138 4.58 27.07 2.06
N GLU A 139 4.97 28.34 1.97
CA GLU A 139 4.99 29.24 3.11
C GLU A 139 3.63 29.95 3.28
N GLU A 140 3.27 30.33 4.52
CA GLU A 140 2.01 31.02 4.81
C GLU A 140 1.87 32.32 4.00
N SER A 141 2.98 33.03 3.75
CA SER A 141 3.03 34.24 2.93
C SER A 141 2.74 34.03 1.45
N ASP A 142 2.86 32.81 0.91
CA ASP A 142 2.52 32.51 -0.48
C ASP A 142 1.02 32.62 -0.76
N GLN A 143 0.18 32.53 0.29
CA GLN A 143 -1.27 32.66 0.22
C GLN A 143 -1.93 31.73 -0.80
N LEU A 144 -1.35 30.55 -1.01
CA LEU A 144 -1.86 29.54 -1.93
C LEU A 144 -2.88 28.65 -1.21
N ASN A 145 -4.00 28.39 -1.89
CA ASN A 145 -4.98 27.43 -1.41
C ASN A 145 -4.55 26.00 -1.76
N ILE A 146 -4.90 25.05 -0.89
CA ILE A 146 -4.77 23.62 -1.16
C ILE A 146 -5.53 23.29 -2.46
N PRO A 147 -4.89 22.71 -3.48
CA PRO A 147 -5.58 22.35 -4.72
C PRO A 147 -6.68 21.31 -4.49
N ALA A 148 -7.76 21.38 -5.28
CA ALA A 148 -9.00 20.61 -5.04
C ALA A 148 -8.83 19.09 -5.05
N GLN A 149 -7.80 18.57 -5.74
CA GLN A 149 -7.49 17.15 -5.81
C GLN A 149 -6.87 16.61 -4.51
N TYR A 150 -6.27 17.46 -3.68
CA TYR A 150 -5.70 17.07 -2.40
C TYR A 150 -6.79 16.91 -1.33
N LYS A 151 -6.61 15.92 -0.46
CA LYS A 151 -7.47 15.63 0.68
C LYS A 151 -6.80 16.13 1.97
N PRO A 152 -7.38 17.13 2.64
CA PRO A 152 -6.84 17.62 3.90
C PRO A 152 -6.83 16.55 4.98
N ILE A 153 -5.74 16.49 5.72
CA ILE A 153 -5.54 15.67 6.94
C ILE A 153 -5.44 16.58 8.16
N LEU A 154 -4.76 17.72 8.00
CA LEU A 154 -4.61 18.77 9.00
C LEU A 154 -4.95 20.12 8.35
N ASN A 155 -5.77 20.91 9.04
CA ASN A 155 -6.21 22.25 8.64
C ASN A 155 -6.10 23.21 9.83
#